data_AF-A0A2M7B4Y1-F1
#
_entry.id   AF-A0A2M7B4Y1-F1
#
_cell.length_a   1.000
_cell.length_b   1.000
_cell.length_c   1.000
_cell.angle_alpha   90.00
_cell.angle_beta   90.00
_cell.angle_gamma   90.00
#
_symmetry.space_group_name_H-M   'P 1'
#
loop_
_entity.id
_entity.type
_entity.pdbx_description
1 polymer ?
#
loop_
_entity_poly.entity_id
_entity_poly.type
_entity_poly.pdbx_seq_one_letter_code
_entity_poly.pdbx_strand_id
1 'polypeptide(L)' 'PMSLVPMASLGERYGVSVRGMDAIIRLACIVHRTDYWRRGRTLDKLGINDLSVGELTHYVNEGVLE' A
#
# COMPACT_ATOMS: atom_id res chain seq x y z
N PRO A 1 11.02 -3.74 -1.18
CA PRO A 1 9.83 -2.87 -1.21
C PRO A 1 8.50 -3.59 -1.54
N MET A 2 8.40 -4.91 -1.31
CA MET A 2 7.24 -5.67 -1.78
C MET A 2 6.10 -5.81 -0.75
N SER A 3 6.38 -5.69 0.54
CA SER A 3 5.35 -5.90 1.58
C SER A 3 4.98 -4.61 2.30
N LEU A 4 5.95 -3.90 2.88
CA LEU A 4 5.64 -2.83 3.83
C LEU A 4 4.99 -1.59 3.19
N VAL A 5 5.39 -1.20 1.98
CA VAL A 5 4.81 -0.06 1.25
C VAL A 5 3.35 -0.34 0.86
N PRO A 6 3.00 -1.44 0.18
CA PRO A 6 1.59 -1.73 -0.11
C PRO A 6 0.74 -1.93 1.16
N MET A 7 1.28 -2.53 2.23
CA MET A 7 0.55 -2.63 3.51
C MET A 7 0.28 -1.26 4.13
N ALA A 8 1.27 -0.38 4.15
CA ALA A 8 1.11 0.98 4.66
C ALA A 8 0.11 1.78 3.80
N SER A 9 0.18 1.64 2.47
CA SER A 9 -0.73 2.30 1.53
C SER A 9 -2.19 1.83 1.69
N LEU A 10 -2.43 0.54 1.92
CA LEU A 10 -3.75 -0.01 2.25
C LEU A 10 -4.26 0.54 3.59
N GLY A 11 -3.43 0.53 4.62
CA GLY A 11 -3.81 1.00 5.95
C GLY A 11 -4.17 2.50 5.94
N GLU A 12 -3.37 3.32 5.27
CA GLU A 12 -3.62 4.76 5.13
C GLU A 12 -4.96 5.05 4.43
N ARG A 13 -5.26 4.36 3.32
CA ARG A 13 -6.54 4.50 2.61
C ARG A 13 -7.75 4.18 3.48
N TYR A 14 -7.68 3.08 4.22
CA TYR A 14 -8.84 2.55 4.95
C TYR A 14 -8.89 2.98 6.42
N GLY A 15 -8.13 4.02 6.80
CA GLY A 15 -8.24 4.67 8.11
C GLY A 15 -7.50 3.94 9.24
N VAL A 16 -6.57 3.04 8.93
CA VAL A 16 -5.73 2.34 9.90
C VAL A 16 -4.43 3.11 10.11
N SER A 17 -4.05 3.33 11.37
CA SER A 17 -2.78 3.97 11.70
C SER A 17 -1.59 3.12 11.26
N VAL A 18 -0.74 3.70 10.42
CA VAL A 18 0.47 3.05 9.86
C VAL A 18 1.77 3.70 10.32
N ARG A 19 1.75 4.51 11.38
CA ARG A 19 2.91 5.31 11.84
C ARG A 19 4.19 4.49 12.04
N GLY A 20 4.07 3.28 12.59
CA GLY A 20 5.20 2.38 12.78
C GLY A 20 5.79 1.89 11.45
N MET A 21 4.93 1.57 10.48
CA MET A 21 5.36 1.15 9.14
C MET A 21 6.01 2.32 8.40
N ASP A 22 5.43 3.52 8.44
CA ASP A 22 6.00 4.71 7.79
C ASP A 22 7.39 5.05 8.36
N ALA A 23 7.57 4.98 9.69
CA ALA A 23 8.87 5.18 10.32
C ALA A 23 9.94 4.19 9.81
N ILE A 24 9.59 2.90 9.70
CA ILE A 24 10.50 1.88 9.16
C ILE A 24 10.81 2.13 7.67
N ILE A 25 9.79 2.48 6.88
CA ILE A 25 9.96 2.78 5.45
C ILE A 25 10.93 3.96 5.27
N ARG A 26 10.76 5.04 6.04
CA ARG A 26 11.65 6.21 6.00
C ARG A 26 13.09 5.86 6.34
N LEU A 27 13.31 5.09 7.42
CA LEU A 27 14.66 4.63 7.76
C LEU A 27 15.27 3.79 6.64
N ALA A 28 14.51 2.87 6.06
CA ALA A 28 14.97 2.06 4.93
C ALA A 28 15.30 2.93 3.71
N CYS A 29 14.52 3.98 3.42
CA CYS A 29 14.81 4.92 2.34
C CYS A 29 16.17 5.61 2.53
N ILE A 30 16.48 6.01 3.77
CA ILE A 30 17.75 6.66 4.11
C ILE A 30 18.91 5.68 3.96
N VAL A 31 18.83 4.53 4.63
CA VAL A 31 19.91 3.52 4.65
C VAL A 31 20.26 3.05 3.25
N HIS A 32 19.25 2.82 2.40
CA HIS A 32 19.44 2.32 1.04
C HIS A 32 19.53 3.42 -0.02
N ARG A 33 19.47 4.70 0.37
CA ARG A 33 19.42 5.85 -0.56
C ARG A 33 18.42 5.62 -1.69
N THR A 34 17.25 5.10 -1.33
CA THR A 34 16.25 4.64 -2.29
C THR A 34 14.87 5.06 -1.82
N ASP A 35 14.16 5.85 -2.63
CA ASP A 35 12.77 6.19 -2.34
C ASP A 35 11.85 4.97 -2.60
N TYR A 36 11.45 4.30 -1.52
CA TYR A 36 10.57 3.15 -1.57
C TYR A 36 9.10 3.50 -1.77
N TRP A 37 8.64 4.71 -1.49
CA TRP A 37 7.29 5.15 -1.87
C TRP A 37 7.20 5.33 -3.38
N ARG A 38 8.22 5.94 -3.97
CA ARG A 38 8.34 6.07 -5.43
C ARG A 38 8.59 4.75 -6.14
N ARG A 39 9.31 3.79 -5.57
CA ARG A 39 9.59 2.48 -6.21
C ARG A 39 8.62 1.35 -5.86
N GLY A 40 7.99 1.41 -4.70
CA GLY A 40 7.11 0.36 -4.18
C GLY A 40 5.74 0.34 -4.86
N ARG A 41 4.95 -0.68 -4.53
CA ARG A 41 3.55 -0.83 -4.97
C ARG A 41 2.66 -0.03 -4.02
N THR A 42 2.18 1.11 -4.47
CA THR A 42 1.13 1.89 -3.82
C THR A 42 -0.22 1.53 -4.44
N LEU A 43 -1.32 1.92 -3.82
CA LEU A 43 -2.65 1.64 -4.38
C LEU A 43 -2.85 2.25 -5.77
N ASP A 44 -2.32 3.45 -6.02
CA ASP A 44 -2.36 4.07 -7.35
C ASP A 44 -1.68 3.19 -8.41
N LYS A 45 -0.51 2.63 -8.09
CA LYS A 45 0.24 1.77 -9.01
C LYS A 45 -0.38 0.39 -9.18
N LEU A 46 -1.17 -0.04 -8.20
CA LEU A 46 -1.93 -1.28 -8.27
C LEU A 46 -3.27 -1.10 -8.98
N GLY A 47 -3.69 0.14 -9.28
CA GLY A 47 -4.96 0.42 -9.95
C GLY A 47 -6.19 0.14 -9.09
N ILE A 48 -6.04 0.07 -7.77
CA ILE A 48 -7.12 -0.23 -6.81
C ILE A 48 -7.43 0.96 -5.90
N ASN A 49 -6.93 2.14 -6.25
CA ASN A 49 -7.13 3.37 -5.48
C ASN A 49 -8.53 3.98 -5.65
N ASP A 50 -9.49 3.30 -6.26
CA ASP A 50 -10.89 3.77 -6.27
C ASP A 50 -11.84 2.76 -5.62
N LEU A 51 -11.32 1.59 -5.22
CA LEU A 51 -12.11 0.54 -4.62
C LEU A 51 -12.36 0.82 -3.13
N SER A 52 -13.62 0.68 -2.73
CA SER A 52 -14.03 0.50 -1.34
C SER A 52 -13.45 -0.79 -0.77
N VAL A 53 -13.50 -0.94 0.56
CA VAL A 53 -13.09 -2.19 1.23
C VAL A 53 -13.88 -3.40 0.70
N GLY A 54 -15.18 -3.20 0.45
CA GLY A 54 -16.08 -4.25 -0.03
C GLY A 54 -15.72 -4.69 -1.45
N GLU A 55 -15.57 -3.74 -2.38
CA GLU A 55 -15.18 -4.01 -3.77
C GLU A 55 -13.79 -4.65 -3.84
N LEU A 56 -12.83 -4.16 -3.05
CA LEU A 56 -11.50 -4.75 -2.99
C LEU A 56 -11.56 -6.19 -2.46
N THR A 57 -12.35 -6.43 -1.39
CA THR A 57 -12.52 -7.77 -0.81
C THR A 57 -13.20 -8.73 -1.79
N HIS A 58 -14.21 -8.27 -2.54
CA HIS A 58 -14.84 -9.07 -3.58
C HIS A 58 -13.84 -9.39 -4.70
N TYR A 59 -13.13 -8.38 -5.21
CA TYR A 59 -12.16 -8.53 -6.28
C TYR A 59 -11.06 -9.54 -5.95
N VAL A 60 -10.53 -9.54 -4.72
CA VAL A 60 -9.47 -10.50 -4.34
C VAL A 60 -9.98 -11.93 -4.14
N ASN A 61 -11.27 -12.11 -3.83
CA ASN A 61 -11.85 -13.44 -3.62
C ASN A 61 -12.37 -14.05 -4.93
N GLU A 62 -13.01 -13.24 -5.78
CA GLU A 62 -13.69 -13.72 -6.98
C GLU A 62 -12.88 -13.47 -8.27
N GLY A 63 -11.93 -12.54 -8.23
CA GLY A 63 -11.10 -12.18 -9.39
C GLY A 63 -11.80 -11.31 -10.44
N VAL A 64 -12.98 -10.75 -10.12
CA VAL A 64 -13.80 -9.94 -11.03
C VAL A 64 -14.02 -8.53 -10.45
N LEU A 65 -13.95 -7.51 -11.32
CA LEU A 65 -14.33 -6.13 -11.05
C LEU A 65 -15.63 -5.86 -11.82
N GLU A 66 -16.73 -5.61 -11.12
CA GLU A 66 -18.01 -5.18 -11.70
C GLU A 66 -18.06 -3.66 -11.92
#